data_AF-A0A7S1EF03-F1
#
_entry.id   AF-A0A7S1EF03-F1
#
_cell.length_a   1.000
_cell.length_b   1.000
_cell.length_c   1.000
_cell.angle_alpha   90.00
_cell.angle_beta   90.00
_cell.angle_gamma   90.00
#
_symmetry.space_group_name_H-M   'P 1'
#
loop_
_entity.id
_entity.type
_entity.pdbx_description
1 polymer ?
#
loop_
_entity_poly.entity_id
_entity_poly.type
_entity_poly.pdbx_seq_one_letter_code
_entity_poly.pdbx_strand_id
1 'polypeptide(L)'
;YFSSFTAGLFTMFQTLTGDGWASEIARPIMKENIGASFFFVSYILIAGMVLTNVMVAVLLEEFAKAGKQQELEDEAANTVRANGLLEEVVAPLRLCRTAAEEQAHIKRLWDMMDADKNGVLDLGELKKGLHMSLPPGAEFRDISAADLDDLTLQGRLCDHNGNIAYEGFVTMLRRILAQQLQRQEEDGLDLLDKLDSTSHEVAASQFAV
;
A
#
# COMPACT_ATOMS: atom_id res chain seq x y z
N TYR A 1 12.85 -37.37 36.08
CA TYR A 1 13.22 -36.09 35.45
C TYR A 1 14.65 -36.10 34.88
N PHE A 2 15.72 -36.30 35.66
CA PHE A 2 17.10 -36.10 35.18
C PHE A 2 17.95 -37.38 35.04
N SER A 3 17.36 -38.52 34.66
CA SER A 3 18.07 -39.81 34.60
C SER A 3 18.92 -40.03 33.34
N SER A 4 18.60 -39.34 32.25
CA SER A 4 19.36 -39.37 30.99
C SER A 4 19.36 -37.98 30.37
N PHE A 5 20.28 -37.72 29.45
CA PHE A 5 20.38 -36.42 28.77
C PHE A 5 19.05 -36.01 28.13
N THR A 6 18.42 -36.90 27.36
CA THR A 6 17.13 -36.63 26.69
C THR A 6 16.00 -36.37 27.68
N ALA A 7 15.95 -37.11 28.79
CA ALA A 7 14.96 -36.89 29.83
C ALA A 7 15.15 -35.54 30.53
N GLY A 8 16.40 -35.15 30.78
CA GLY A 8 16.75 -33.83 31.31
C GLY A 8 16.40 -32.71 30.33
N LEU A 9 16.70 -32.87 29.05
CA LEU A 9 16.35 -31.91 28.00
C LEU A 9 14.84 -31.70 27.92
N PHE A 10 14.05 -32.78 27.95
CA PHE A 10 12.59 -32.69 27.98
C PHE A 10 12.08 -31.97 29.24
N THR A 11 12.69 -32.25 30.40
CA THR A 11 12.34 -31.57 31.66
C THR A 11 12.65 -30.07 31.61
N MET A 12 13.76 -29.66 30.96
CA MET A 12 14.10 -28.24 30.78
C MET A 12 13.16 -27.56 29.78
N PHE A 13 12.73 -28.27 28.73
CA PHE A 13 11.69 -27.79 27.81
C PHE A 13 10.35 -27.61 28.53
N GLN A 14 9.92 -28.58 29.34
CA GLN A 14 8.71 -28.46 30.17
C GLN A 14 8.82 -27.28 31.15
N THR A 15 10.00 -27.08 31.74
CA THR A 15 10.24 -25.94 32.62
C THR A 15 10.15 -24.60 31.87
N LEU A 16 10.60 -24.56 30.61
CA LEU A 16 10.51 -23.38 29.75
C LEU A 16 9.06 -22.98 29.45
N THR A 17 8.17 -23.96 29.27
CA THR A 17 6.74 -23.71 29.01
C THR A 17 5.98 -23.29 30.27
N GLY A 18 6.62 -23.34 31.44
CA GLY A 18 6.01 -23.03 32.74
C GLY A 18 5.14 -24.15 33.28
N ASP A 19 5.14 -25.33 32.66
CA ASP A 19 4.32 -26.46 33.09
C ASP A 19 4.94 -27.16 34.31
N GLY A 20 4.21 -27.21 35.42
CA GLY A 20 4.61 -27.91 36.65
C GLY A 20 5.94 -27.46 37.29
N TRP A 21 6.62 -26.45 36.75
CA TRP A 21 8.05 -26.24 37.00
C TRP A 21 8.40 -25.98 38.46
N ALA A 22 7.58 -25.21 39.17
CA ALA A 22 7.84 -24.87 40.55
C ALA A 22 7.44 -26.03 41.48
N SER A 23 6.24 -26.56 41.34
CA SER A 23 5.65 -27.56 42.24
C SER A 23 6.19 -28.96 42.03
N GLU A 24 6.37 -29.38 40.78
CA GLU A 24 6.67 -30.77 40.41
C GLU A 24 8.16 -31.01 40.15
N ILE A 25 8.89 -29.98 39.71
CA ILE A 25 10.30 -30.10 39.33
C ILE A 25 11.21 -29.41 40.36
N ALA A 26 11.12 -28.08 40.50
CA ALA A 26 12.08 -27.31 41.28
C ALA A 26 11.97 -27.55 42.81
N ARG A 27 10.77 -27.47 43.39
CA ARG A 27 10.58 -27.62 44.85
C ARG A 27 11.03 -28.97 45.41
N PRO A 28 10.76 -30.12 44.77
CA PRO A 28 11.30 -31.41 45.23
C PRO A 28 12.83 -31.44 45.24
N ILE A 29 13.47 -30.92 44.19
CA ILE A 29 14.94 -30.89 44.08
C ILE A 29 15.55 -29.92 45.09
N MET A 30 14.89 -28.80 45.37
CA MET A 30 15.31 -27.81 46.37
C MET A 30 15.32 -28.36 47.79
N LYS A 31 14.49 -29.36 48.10
CA LYS A 31 14.51 -30.03 49.42
C LYS A 31 15.79 -30.85 49.62
N GLU A 32 16.39 -31.32 48.54
CA GLU A 32 17.64 -32.10 48.57
C GLU A 32 18.87 -31.21 48.38
N ASN A 33 18.76 -30.15 47.57
CA ASN A 33 19.85 -29.21 47.30
C ASN A 33 19.33 -27.77 47.15
N ILE A 34 19.62 -26.92 48.12
CA ILE A 34 19.22 -25.50 48.12
C ILE A 34 19.84 -24.74 46.94
N GLY A 35 21.01 -25.15 46.44
CA GLY A 35 21.66 -24.55 45.26
C GLY A 35 20.82 -24.68 43.98
N ALA A 36 19.93 -25.67 43.91
CA ALA A 36 19.03 -25.85 42.77
C ALA A 36 18.04 -24.68 42.61
N SER A 37 17.73 -23.95 43.68
CA SER A 37 16.88 -22.75 43.61
C SER A 37 17.47 -21.70 42.67
N PHE A 38 18.78 -21.44 42.78
CA PHE A 38 19.45 -20.47 41.94
C PHE A 38 19.45 -20.89 40.47
N PHE A 39 19.64 -22.18 40.20
CA PHE A 39 19.58 -22.72 38.84
C PHE A 39 18.20 -22.53 38.21
N PHE A 40 17.12 -23.01 38.85
CA PHE A 40 15.79 -22.92 38.26
C PHE A 40 15.30 -21.47 38.13
N VAL A 41 15.55 -20.62 39.14
CA VAL A 41 15.15 -19.22 39.08
C VAL A 41 15.91 -18.47 37.98
N SER A 42 17.24 -18.63 37.89
CA SER A 42 18.02 -17.99 36.82
C SER A 42 17.65 -18.49 35.43
N TYR A 43 17.39 -19.80 35.29
CA TYR A 43 16.91 -20.38 34.04
C TYR A 43 15.58 -19.76 33.58
N ILE A 44 14.58 -19.69 34.47
CA ILE A 44 13.27 -19.10 34.15
C ILE A 44 13.41 -17.62 33.77
N LEU A 45 14.23 -16.86 34.49
CA LEU A 45 14.45 -15.44 34.19
C LEU A 45 15.12 -15.24 32.82
N ILE A 46 16.23 -15.93 32.57
CA ILE A 46 16.98 -15.80 31.31
C ILE A 46 16.12 -16.29 30.14
N ALA A 47 15.54 -17.48 30.26
CA ALA A 47 14.78 -18.07 29.18
C ALA A 47 13.48 -17.30 28.91
N GLY A 48 12.82 -16.79 29.95
CA GLY A 48 11.66 -15.89 29.82
C GLY A 48 12.00 -14.58 29.13
N MET A 49 13.13 -13.93 29.50
CA MET A 49 13.60 -12.72 28.83
C MET A 49 13.89 -12.96 27.35
N VAL A 50 14.59 -14.05 27.02
CA VAL A 50 14.89 -14.42 25.63
C VAL A 50 13.60 -14.69 24.85
N LEU A 51 12.68 -15.49 25.39
CA LEU A 51 11.43 -15.83 24.73
C LEU A 51 10.56 -14.58 24.48
N THR A 52 10.47 -13.70 25.47
CA THR A 52 9.71 -12.45 25.36
C THR A 52 10.33 -11.52 24.31
N ASN A 53 11.65 -11.36 24.30
CA ASN A 53 12.34 -10.53 23.32
C ASN A 53 12.15 -11.04 21.89
N VAL A 54 12.22 -12.36 21.68
CA VAL A 54 11.94 -12.98 20.38
C VAL A 54 10.48 -12.76 19.98
N MET A 55 9.53 -12.96 20.90
CA MET A 55 8.10 -12.74 20.65
C MET A 55 7.81 -11.29 20.27
N VAL A 56 8.35 -10.32 21.02
CA VAL A 56 8.20 -8.88 20.72
C VAL A 56 8.79 -8.54 19.36
N ALA A 57 9.98 -9.07 19.04
CA ALA A 57 10.62 -8.83 17.74
C ALA A 57 9.75 -9.31 16.57
N VAL A 58 9.22 -10.53 16.66
CA VAL A 58 8.34 -11.10 15.62
C VAL A 58 7.03 -10.32 15.52
N LEU A 59 6.39 -9.98 16.66
CA LEU A 59 5.15 -9.19 16.64
C LEU A 59 5.36 -7.80 16.05
N LEU A 60 6.46 -7.13 16.39
CA LEU A 60 6.79 -5.82 15.82
C LEU A 60 7.06 -5.91 14.31
N GLU A 61 7.68 -6.99 13.84
CA GLU A 61 7.88 -7.22 12.42
C GLU A 61 6.54 -7.35 11.69
N GLU A 62 5.61 -8.12 12.23
CA GLU A 62 4.28 -8.30 11.64
C GLU A 62 3.43 -7.01 11.70
N PHE A 63 3.47 -6.27 12.81
CA PHE A 63 2.80 -4.97 12.90
C PHE A 63 3.40 -3.94 11.94
N ALA A 64 4.73 -3.92 11.78
CA ALA A 64 5.39 -3.02 10.84
C ALA A 64 5.02 -3.37 9.38
N LYS A 65 4.91 -4.66 9.04
CA LYS A 65 4.43 -5.10 7.72
C LYS A 65 2.98 -4.68 7.49
N ALA A 66 2.10 -4.91 8.46
CA ALA A 66 0.69 -4.54 8.37
C ALA A 66 0.50 -3.01 8.23
N GLY A 67 1.25 -2.22 9.00
CA GLY A 67 1.22 -0.75 8.90
C GLY A 67 1.68 -0.25 7.53
N LYS A 68 2.79 -0.77 7.00
CA LYS A 68 3.28 -0.41 5.66
C LYS A 68 2.31 -0.81 4.55
N GLN A 69 1.70 -1.99 4.66
CA GLN A 69 0.72 -2.43 3.68
C GLN A 69 -0.51 -1.51 3.67
N GLN A 70 -0.99 -1.11 4.85
CA GLN A 70 -2.11 -0.18 4.96
C GLN A 70 -1.76 1.20 4.37
N GLU A 71 -0.58 1.74 4.65
CA GLU A 71 -0.13 3.02 4.07
C GLU A 71 -0.07 2.97 2.54
N LEU A 72 0.47 1.88 1.98
CA LEU A 72 0.53 1.68 0.53
C LEU A 72 -0.85 1.49 -0.10
N GLU A 73 -1.75 0.77 0.57
CA GLU A 73 -3.13 0.59 0.11
C GLU A 73 -3.92 1.89 0.16
N ASP A 74 -3.73 2.70 1.19
CA ASP A 74 -4.38 4.01 1.32
C ASP A 74 -3.84 4.99 0.26
N GLU A 75 -2.53 5.00 0.00
CA GLU A 75 -1.92 5.80 -1.08
C GLU A 75 -2.37 5.33 -2.47
N ALA A 76 -2.44 4.02 -2.69
CA ALA A 76 -2.97 3.45 -3.94
C ALA A 76 -4.46 3.77 -4.11
N ALA A 77 -5.27 3.66 -3.06
CA ALA A 77 -6.70 3.98 -3.13
C ALA A 77 -6.93 5.47 -3.42
N ASN A 78 -6.12 6.36 -2.82
CA ASN A 78 -6.25 7.80 -3.04
C ASN A 78 -5.81 8.20 -4.47
N THR A 79 -4.68 7.66 -4.95
CA THR A 79 -4.21 7.88 -6.33
C THR A 79 -5.21 7.37 -7.37
N VAL A 80 -5.81 6.18 -7.16
CA VAL A 80 -6.87 5.63 -8.03
C VAL A 80 -8.08 6.57 -8.08
N ARG A 81 -8.50 7.11 -6.94
CA ARG A 81 -9.67 7.99 -6.84
C ARG A 81 -9.44 9.33 -7.53
N ALA A 82 -8.31 9.98 -7.27
CA ALA A 82 -7.95 11.24 -7.90
C ALA A 82 -7.83 11.08 -9.43
N ASN A 83 -7.21 9.99 -9.88
CA ASN A 83 -7.07 9.67 -11.31
C ASN A 83 -8.40 9.36 -12.01
N GLY A 84 -9.39 8.79 -11.31
CA GLY A 84 -10.71 8.51 -11.88
C GLY A 84 -11.49 9.78 -12.25
N LEU A 85 -11.36 10.86 -11.47
CA LEU A 85 -12.02 12.13 -11.77
C LEU A 85 -11.39 12.85 -12.98
N LEU A 86 -10.09 12.66 -13.15
CA LEU A 86 -9.31 13.24 -14.25
C LEU A 86 -9.36 12.39 -15.51
N GLU A 87 -9.79 11.13 -15.42
CA GLU A 87 -9.94 10.24 -16.58
C GLU A 87 -10.78 10.88 -17.68
N GLU A 88 -11.91 11.48 -17.33
CA GLU A 88 -12.83 12.06 -18.31
C GLU A 88 -12.25 13.31 -18.98
N VAL A 89 -11.53 14.13 -18.21
CA VAL A 89 -10.85 15.34 -18.70
C VAL A 89 -9.69 14.98 -19.63
N VAL A 90 -9.04 13.85 -19.35
CA VAL A 90 -7.83 13.38 -20.01
C VAL A 90 -8.14 12.40 -21.15
N ALA A 91 -9.34 11.82 -21.21
CA ALA A 91 -9.76 10.88 -22.24
C ALA A 91 -9.56 11.42 -23.67
N PRO A 92 -9.87 12.69 -24.00
CA PRO A 92 -9.59 13.24 -25.33
C PRO A 92 -8.10 13.27 -25.69
N LEU A 93 -7.21 13.40 -24.70
CA LEU A 93 -5.77 13.40 -24.91
C LEU A 93 -5.25 12.02 -25.31
N ARG A 94 -5.92 10.93 -24.90
CA ARG A 94 -5.58 9.56 -25.33
C ARG A 94 -5.74 9.36 -26.84
N LEU A 95 -6.62 10.14 -27.47
CA LEU A 95 -6.91 10.05 -28.90
C LEU A 95 -5.99 10.92 -29.77
N CYS A 96 -5.19 11.80 -29.15
CA CYS A 96 -4.25 12.64 -29.86
C CYS A 96 -3.17 11.78 -30.52
N ARG A 97 -2.97 11.95 -31.83
CA ARG A 97 -1.99 11.16 -32.60
C ARG A 97 -0.63 11.82 -32.67
N THR A 98 -0.58 13.13 -32.39
CA THR A 98 0.64 13.93 -32.48
C THR A 98 0.84 14.75 -31.21
N ALA A 99 2.10 15.00 -30.86
CA ALA A 99 2.46 15.86 -29.73
C ALA A 99 1.90 17.30 -29.88
N ALA A 100 1.70 17.77 -31.12
CA ALA A 100 1.11 19.09 -31.39
C ALA A 100 -0.38 19.15 -31.02
N GLU A 101 -1.15 18.08 -31.28
CA GLU A 101 -2.56 17.99 -30.88
C GLU A 101 -2.71 17.92 -29.36
N GLU A 102 -1.86 17.12 -28.71
CA GLU A 102 -1.79 17.01 -27.24
C GLU A 102 -1.52 18.38 -26.62
N GLN A 103 -0.47 19.07 -27.06
CA GLN A 103 -0.11 20.40 -26.56
C GLN A 103 -1.25 21.42 -26.80
N ALA A 104 -1.88 21.41 -27.97
CA ALA A 104 -2.99 22.30 -28.27
C ALA A 104 -4.19 22.05 -27.34
N HIS A 105 -4.47 20.79 -27.01
CA HIS A 105 -5.56 20.42 -26.13
C HIS A 105 -5.24 20.77 -24.66
N ILE A 106 -4.04 20.44 -24.17
CA ILE A 106 -3.58 20.83 -22.83
C ILE A 106 -3.61 22.36 -22.67
N LYS A 107 -3.19 23.09 -23.70
CA LYS A 107 -3.25 24.56 -23.69
C LYS A 107 -4.69 25.09 -23.63
N ARG A 108 -5.65 24.48 -24.33
CA ARG A 108 -7.07 24.86 -24.22
C ARG A 108 -7.63 24.59 -22.83
N LEU A 109 -7.26 23.47 -22.22
CA LEU A 109 -7.65 23.15 -20.84
C LEU A 109 -7.06 24.19 -19.89
N TRP A 110 -5.78 24.52 -20.02
CA TRP A 110 -5.14 25.57 -19.24
C TRP A 110 -5.88 26.91 -19.38
N ASP A 111 -6.09 27.40 -20.60
CA ASP A 111 -6.74 28.68 -20.87
C ASP A 111 -8.19 28.74 -20.35
N MET A 112 -8.83 27.58 -20.15
CA MET A 112 -10.16 27.46 -19.56
C MET A 112 -10.14 27.48 -18.03
N MET A 113 -9.08 26.94 -17.42
CA MET A 113 -8.93 26.89 -15.95
C MET A 113 -8.32 28.17 -15.38
N ASP A 114 -7.35 28.76 -16.07
CA ASP A 114 -6.66 30.02 -15.73
C ASP A 114 -7.55 31.21 -16.12
N ALA A 115 -8.60 31.43 -15.32
CA ALA A 115 -9.67 32.37 -15.65
C ALA A 115 -9.22 33.82 -15.53
N ASP A 116 -8.32 34.12 -14.60
CA ASP A 116 -7.76 35.45 -14.39
C ASP A 116 -6.53 35.75 -15.28
N LYS A 117 -5.98 34.72 -15.95
CA LYS A 117 -4.83 34.79 -16.86
C LYS A 117 -3.56 35.27 -16.17
N ASN A 118 -3.39 34.96 -14.89
CA ASN A 118 -2.22 35.32 -14.12
C ASN A 118 -1.02 34.38 -14.45
N GLY A 119 -1.24 33.28 -15.18
CA GLY A 119 -0.21 32.31 -15.56
C GLY A 119 0.11 31.26 -14.50
N VAL A 120 -0.67 31.16 -13.43
CA VAL A 120 -0.60 30.18 -12.35
C VAL A 120 -2.00 29.73 -11.94
N LEU A 121 -2.21 28.42 -11.77
CA LEU A 121 -3.48 27.90 -11.28
C LEU A 121 -3.47 27.84 -9.76
N ASP A 122 -4.41 28.54 -9.13
CA ASP A 122 -4.70 28.32 -7.72
C ASP A 122 -5.57 27.08 -7.49
N LEU A 123 -5.68 26.67 -6.23
CA LEU A 123 -6.45 25.48 -5.82
C LEU A 123 -7.93 25.55 -6.22
N GLY A 124 -8.51 26.75 -6.13
CA GLY A 124 -9.89 27.03 -6.48
C GLY A 124 -10.12 27.03 -7.99
N GLU A 125 -9.20 27.57 -8.76
CA GLU A 125 -9.20 27.55 -10.23
C GLU A 125 -9.05 26.14 -10.77
N LEU A 126 -8.13 25.35 -10.22
CA LEU A 126 -7.99 23.94 -10.58
C LEU A 126 -9.28 23.16 -10.28
N LYS A 127 -9.83 23.33 -9.07
CA LYS A 127 -11.07 22.65 -8.66
C LYS A 127 -12.27 23.03 -9.55
N LYS A 128 -12.43 24.33 -9.81
CA LYS A 128 -13.50 24.86 -10.66
C LYS A 128 -13.31 24.45 -12.12
N GLY A 129 -12.09 24.48 -12.60
CA GLY A 129 -11.68 24.04 -13.93
C GLY A 129 -12.05 22.58 -14.17
N LEU A 130 -11.73 21.72 -13.21
CA LEU A 130 -12.10 20.30 -13.25
C LEU A 130 -13.61 20.09 -13.24
N HIS A 131 -14.34 20.84 -12.41
CA HIS A 131 -15.80 20.83 -12.42
C HIS A 131 -16.38 21.24 -13.78
N MET A 132 -15.78 22.21 -14.46
CA MET A 132 -16.27 22.71 -15.76
C MET A 132 -15.92 21.78 -16.93
N SER A 133 -14.86 20.98 -16.82
CA SER A 133 -14.43 20.02 -17.85
C SER A 133 -15.23 18.71 -17.84
N LEU A 134 -16.00 18.44 -16.79
CA LEU A 134 -16.84 17.24 -16.70
C LEU A 134 -18.14 17.42 -17.53
N PRO A 135 -18.66 16.37 -18.16
CA PRO A 135 -19.88 16.43 -18.94
C PRO A 135 -21.10 16.74 -18.09
N PRO A 136 -22.14 17.34 -18.70
CA PRO A 136 -23.39 17.66 -18.02
C PRO A 136 -24.07 16.37 -17.52
N GLY A 137 -24.06 16.16 -16.21
CA GLY A 137 -24.65 14.99 -15.55
C GLY A 137 -23.65 14.12 -14.77
N ALA A 138 -22.35 14.34 -14.93
CA ALA A 138 -21.36 13.76 -14.03
C ALA A 138 -21.48 14.39 -12.64
N GLU A 139 -21.65 13.58 -11.59
CA GLU A 139 -21.59 14.08 -10.22
C GLU A 139 -20.17 14.57 -9.95
N PHE A 140 -19.97 15.89 -9.87
CA PHE A 140 -18.72 16.43 -9.33
C PHE A 140 -18.66 16.07 -7.84
N ARG A 141 -17.96 14.98 -7.54
CA ARG A 141 -17.63 14.62 -6.17
C ARG A 141 -16.44 15.48 -5.75
N ASP A 142 -16.59 16.25 -4.68
CA ASP A 142 -15.54 17.13 -4.18
C ASP A 142 -14.20 16.38 -4.07
N ILE A 143 -13.20 16.84 -4.82
CA ILE A 143 -11.82 16.39 -4.67
C ILE A 143 -11.38 16.79 -3.26
N SER A 144 -10.95 15.83 -2.45
CA SER A 144 -10.46 16.13 -1.10
C SER A 144 -9.12 16.84 -1.17
N ALA A 145 -8.73 17.53 -0.09
CA ALA A 145 -7.40 18.14 -0.02
C ALA A 145 -6.27 17.11 -0.19
N ALA A 146 -6.47 15.88 0.32
CA ALA A 146 -5.50 14.80 0.18
C ALA A 146 -5.37 14.30 -1.27
N ASP A 147 -6.48 14.23 -2.01
CA ASP A 147 -6.46 13.89 -3.44
C ASP A 147 -5.68 14.96 -4.23
N LEU A 148 -5.88 16.23 -3.87
CA LEU A 148 -5.24 17.36 -4.52
C LEU A 148 -3.74 17.44 -4.22
N ASP A 149 -3.34 17.09 -3.00
CA ASP A 149 -1.93 16.94 -2.62
C ASP A 149 -1.26 15.83 -3.44
N ASP A 150 -1.89 14.67 -3.63
CA ASP A 150 -1.30 13.59 -4.45
C ASP A 150 -1.17 13.99 -5.93
N LEU A 151 -2.18 14.67 -6.48
CA LEU A 151 -2.13 15.21 -7.84
C LEU A 151 -0.97 16.19 -8.05
N THR A 152 -0.65 16.97 -7.02
CA THR A 152 0.45 17.94 -7.02
C THR A 152 1.80 17.36 -6.55
N LEU A 153 1.88 16.03 -6.34
CA LEU A 153 3.05 15.34 -5.78
C LEU A 153 3.47 15.92 -4.42
N GLN A 154 2.52 16.06 -3.50
CA GLN A 154 2.68 16.71 -2.19
C GLN A 154 3.22 18.16 -2.33
N GLY A 155 2.65 18.90 -3.28
CA GLY A 155 3.05 20.28 -3.56
C GLY A 155 4.39 20.42 -4.30
N ARG A 156 5.04 19.34 -4.76
CA ARG A 156 6.28 19.45 -5.58
C ARG A 156 6.06 20.12 -6.93
N LEU A 157 4.83 20.08 -7.44
CA LEU A 157 4.43 20.79 -8.66
C LEU A 157 3.95 22.22 -8.39
N CYS A 158 3.87 22.63 -7.13
CA CYS A 158 3.42 23.95 -6.72
C CYS A 158 4.60 24.88 -6.41
N ASP A 159 4.36 26.17 -6.52
CA ASP A 159 5.28 27.21 -6.04
C ASP A 159 5.18 27.41 -4.51
N HIS A 160 5.92 28.39 -3.99
CA HIS A 160 5.92 28.74 -2.56
C HIS A 160 4.55 29.23 -2.03
N ASN A 161 3.62 29.57 -2.90
CA ASN A 161 2.27 30.01 -2.56
C ASN A 161 1.23 28.89 -2.74
N GLY A 162 1.65 27.70 -3.19
CA GLY A 162 0.75 26.58 -3.46
C GLY A 162 0.09 26.62 -4.84
N ASN A 163 0.54 27.50 -5.75
CA ASN A 163 -0.01 27.63 -7.09
C ASN A 163 0.76 26.77 -8.10
N ILE A 164 0.08 26.30 -9.14
CA ILE A 164 0.66 25.41 -10.16
C ILE A 164 0.94 26.22 -11.43
N ALA A 165 2.20 26.26 -11.87
CA ALA A 165 2.55 26.85 -13.17
C ALA A 165 2.18 25.91 -14.34
N TYR A 166 2.14 26.44 -15.56
CA TYR A 166 1.81 25.67 -16.77
C TYR A 166 2.60 24.35 -16.90
N GLU A 167 3.91 24.39 -16.64
CA GLU A 167 4.77 23.19 -16.69
C GLU A 167 4.38 22.13 -15.65
N GLY A 168 3.99 22.57 -14.44
CA GLY A 168 3.48 21.68 -13.39
C GLY A 168 2.17 21.02 -13.80
N PHE A 169 1.27 21.79 -14.42
CA PHE A 169 -0.01 21.29 -14.94
C PHE A 169 0.17 20.28 -16.08
N VAL A 170 1.06 20.56 -17.04
CA VAL A 170 1.41 19.62 -18.12
C VAL A 170 1.98 18.33 -17.54
N THR A 171 2.88 18.43 -16.56
CA THR A 171 3.49 17.27 -15.89
C THR A 171 2.45 16.43 -15.16
N MET A 172 1.51 17.08 -14.45
CA MET A 172 0.40 16.43 -13.77
C MET A 172 -0.46 15.65 -14.77
N LEU A 173 -0.94 16.27 -15.85
CA LEU A 173 -1.79 15.58 -16.84
C LEU A 173 -1.07 14.42 -17.54
N ARG A 174 0.22 14.58 -17.88
CA ARG A 174 1.02 13.52 -18.49
C ARG A 174 1.27 12.35 -17.56
N ARG A 175 1.47 12.60 -16.26
CA ARG A 175 1.59 11.53 -15.24
C ARG A 175 0.32 10.69 -15.21
N ILE A 176 -0.84 11.35 -15.17
CA ILE A 176 -2.14 10.67 -15.15
C ILE A 176 -2.37 9.88 -16.44
N LEU A 177 -2.07 10.46 -17.61
CA LEU A 177 -2.12 9.76 -18.89
C LEU A 177 -1.26 8.49 -18.88
N ALA A 178 -0.02 8.60 -18.42
CA ALA A 178 0.91 7.47 -18.39
C ALA A 178 0.41 6.35 -17.46
N GLN A 179 -0.06 6.69 -16.26
CA GLN A 179 -0.62 5.71 -15.31
C GLN A 179 -1.86 5.01 -15.87
N GLN A 180 -2.71 5.74 -16.60
CA GLN A 180 -3.91 5.19 -17.22
C GLN A 180 -3.59 4.26 -18.40
N LEU A 181 -2.60 4.62 -19.22
CA LEU A 181 -2.15 3.78 -20.33
C LEU A 181 -1.56 2.46 -19.82
N GLN A 182 -0.77 2.51 -18.75
CA GLN A 182 -0.22 1.32 -18.09
C GLN A 182 -1.32 0.37 -17.59
N ARG A 183 -2.37 0.91 -16.93
CA ARG A 183 -3.51 0.10 -16.48
C ARG A 183 -4.24 -0.60 -17.61
N GLN A 184 -4.44 0.08 -18.75
CA GLN A 184 -5.06 -0.57 -19.91
C GLN A 184 -4.22 -1.71 -20.49
N GLU A 185 -2.89 -1.59 -20.43
CA GLU A 185 -1.98 -2.63 -20.89
C GLU A 185 -2.02 -3.86 -19.98
N GLU A 186 -2.05 -3.65 -18.65
CA GLU A 186 -2.21 -4.71 -17.65
C GLU A 186 -3.58 -5.41 -17.75
N ASP A 187 -4.68 -4.64 -17.78
CA ASP A 187 -6.04 -5.19 -17.93
C ASP A 187 -6.22 -5.95 -19.25
N GLY A 188 -5.58 -5.47 -20.32
CA GLY A 188 -5.56 -6.13 -21.62
C GLY A 188 -4.80 -7.45 -21.61
N LEU A 189 -3.65 -7.50 -20.93
CA LEU A 189 -2.84 -8.71 -20.79
C LEU A 189 -3.57 -9.79 -19.97
N ASP A 190 -4.23 -9.41 -18.88
CA ASP A 190 -5.04 -10.29 -18.04
C ASP A 190 -6.24 -10.89 -18.80
N LEU A 191 -6.85 -10.12 -19.70
CA LEU A 191 -7.93 -10.59 -20.57
C LEU A 191 -7.43 -11.63 -21.59
N LEU A 192 -6.22 -11.43 -22.13
CA LEU A 192 -5.61 -12.40 -23.05
C LEU A 192 -5.26 -13.71 -22.34
N ASP A 193 -4.73 -13.65 -21.12
CA ASP A 193 -4.44 -14.84 -20.31
C ASP A 193 -5.72 -15.62 -19.93
N LYS A 194 -6.81 -14.90 -19.61
CA LYS A 194 -8.14 -15.49 -19.41
C LYS A 194 -8.72 -16.12 -20.68
N LEU A 195 -8.48 -15.54 -21.85
CA LEU A 195 -8.93 -16.10 -23.14
C LEU A 195 -8.13 -17.33 -23.55
N ASP A 196 -6.83 -17.37 -23.26
CA ASP A 196 -5.97 -18.53 -23.55
C ASP A 196 -6.31 -19.71 -22.63
N SER A 197 -6.45 -19.47 -21.33
CA SER A 197 -6.88 -20.49 -20.35
C SER A 197 -8.26 -21.08 -20.67
N THR A 198 -9.25 -20.25 -21.03
CA THR A 198 -10.57 -20.74 -21.45
C THR A 198 -10.54 -21.49 -22.79
N SER A 199 -9.68 -21.09 -23.74
CA SER A 199 -9.49 -21.82 -25.00
C SER A 199 -8.91 -23.23 -24.76
N HIS A 200 -7.96 -23.36 -23.85
CA HIS A 200 -7.40 -24.65 -23.42
C HIS A 200 -8.44 -25.55 -22.72
N GLU A 201 -9.32 -24.97 -21.89
CA GLU A 201 -10.38 -25.70 -21.18
C GLU A 201 -11.47 -26.21 -22.14
N VAL A 202 -11.88 -25.40 -23.13
CA VAL A 202 -12.84 -25.81 -24.17
C VAL A 202 -12.26 -26.89 -25.09
N ALA A 203 -10.97 -26.80 -25.45
CA ALA A 203 -10.28 -27.82 -26.23
C ALA A 203 -10.20 -29.15 -25.46
N ALA A 204 -9.87 -29.13 -24.17
CA ALA A 204 -9.84 -30.33 -23.33
C ALA A 204 -11.22 -31.00 -23.22
N SER A 205 -12.31 -30.22 -23.16
CA SER A 205 -13.67 -30.76 -23.09
C SER A 205 -14.18 -31.38 -24.40
N GLN A 206 -13.69 -30.95 -25.57
CA GLN A 206 -14.10 -31.53 -26.86
C GLN A 206 -13.40 -32.85 -27.21
N PHE A 207 -12.23 -33.13 -26.61
CA PHE A 207 -11.50 -34.39 -26.80
C PHE A 207 -11.82 -35.47 -25.74
N ALA A 208 -12.70 -35.17 -24.77
CA ALA A 208 -13.09 -36.08 -23.69
C ALA A 208 -14.40 -36.87 -23.94
N VAL A 209 -14.92 -36.86 -25.18
CA VAL A 209 -16.12 -37.63 -25.62
C VAL A 209 -15.70 -38.62 -26.71
#